data_AF-A0A226D9G2-F1
#
_entry.id   AF-A0A226D9G2-F1
#
_cell.length_a   1.000
_cell.length_b   1.000
_cell.length_c   1.000
_cell.angle_alpha   90.00
_cell.angle_beta   90.00
_cell.angle_gamma   90.00
#
_symmetry.space_group_name_H-M   'P 1'
#
loop_
_entity.id
_entity.type
_entity.pdbx_description
1 polymer ?
#
loop_
_entity_poly.entity_id
_entity_poly.type
_entity_poly.pdbx_seq_one_letter_code
_entity_poly.pdbx_strand_id
1 'polypeptide(L)'
;MWQGLLAVKNHTAASQMHFLSGDQDLVREALAPNPDGTIPPLKISKRMRLEEAHLMEVAGMMQMPREHSVLLALPCGRDRDDVLRQSGKLRYQFITYFHSKDAAGVANIL
;
A
#
# COMPACT_ATOMS: atom_id res chain seq x y z
N MET A 1 -2.15 2.37 -12.88
CA MET A 1 -1.14 2.91 -11.94
C MET A 1 -1.83 3.96 -11.10
N TRP A 2 -1.71 3.86 -9.78
CA TRP A 2 -2.22 4.84 -8.82
C TRP A 2 -1.05 5.60 -8.21
N GLN A 3 -1.23 6.87 -7.85
CA GLN A 3 -0.22 7.66 -7.18
C GLN A 3 -0.84 8.42 -6.01
N GLY A 4 -0.21 8.33 -4.84
CA GLY A 4 -0.71 9.04 -3.67
C GLY A 4 0.20 8.91 -2.46
N LEU A 5 -0.36 9.21 -1.29
CA LEU A 5 0.35 9.18 -0.03
C LEU A 5 -0.01 7.92 0.76
N LEU A 6 1.00 7.18 1.20
CA LEU A 6 0.85 6.17 2.24
C LEU A 6 1.01 6.84 3.60
N ALA A 7 0.17 6.47 4.57
CA ALA A 7 0.22 7.01 5.92
C ALA A 7 0.25 5.89 6.97
N VAL A 8 1.20 5.97 7.90
CA VAL A 8 1.28 5.08 9.06
C VAL A 8 1.63 5.89 10.30
N LYS A 9 0.83 5.79 11.36
CA LYS A 9 0.94 6.64 12.56
C LYS A 9 0.97 8.13 12.17
N ASN A 10 2.08 8.83 12.47
CA ASN A 10 2.30 10.25 12.18
C ASN A 10 3.22 10.46 10.97
N HIS A 11 3.50 9.41 10.20
CA HIS A 11 4.41 9.44 9.06
C HIS A 11 3.65 9.25 7.76
N THR A 12 4.04 10.03 6.75
CA THR A 12 3.53 9.95 5.39
C THR A 12 4.66 9.85 4.39
N ALA A 13 4.45 9.03 3.36
CA ALA A 13 5.39 8.86 2.25
C ALA A 13 4.64 8.82 0.92
N ALA A 14 5.15 9.53 -0.08
CA ALA A 14 4.59 9.49 -1.43
C ALA A 14 5.03 8.24 -2.17
N SER A 15 4.08 7.56 -2.81
CA SER A 15 4.34 6.33 -3.54
C SER A 15 3.43 6.18 -4.77
N GLN A 16 3.97 5.54 -5.80
CA GLN A 16 3.24 5.06 -6.97
C GLN A 16 2.99 3.56 -6.82
N MET A 17 1.75 3.15 -7.05
CA MET A 17 1.32 1.75 -7.08
C MET A 17 1.18 1.27 -8.53
N HIS A 18 2.05 0.35 -8.91
CA HIS A 18 2.07 -0.29 -10.22
C HIS A 18 1.33 -1.62 -10.16
N PHE A 19 0.34 -1.80 -11.02
CA PHE A 19 -0.39 -3.06 -11.12
C PHE A 19 0.54 -4.18 -11.58
N LEU A 20 0.49 -5.32 -10.88
CA LEU A 20 1.23 -6.53 -11.22
C LEU A 20 0.31 -7.64 -11.72
N SER A 21 -0.75 -7.97 -10.97
CA SER A 21 -1.65 -9.10 -11.26
C SER A 21 -3.00 -8.98 -10.54
N GLY A 22 -3.98 -9.79 -10.96
CA GLY A 22 -5.32 -9.85 -10.36
C GLY A 22 -6.33 -8.98 -11.11
N ASP A 23 -7.34 -8.47 -10.40
CA ASP A 23 -8.39 -7.64 -10.98
C ASP A 23 -8.01 -6.15 -10.90
N GLN A 24 -8.04 -5.47 -12.04
CA GLN A 24 -7.73 -4.05 -12.12
C GLN A 24 -8.92 -3.16 -11.70
N ASP A 25 -10.15 -3.66 -11.82
CA ASP A 25 -11.34 -2.90 -11.46
C ASP A 25 -11.47 -2.77 -9.94
N LEU A 26 -11.09 -3.81 -9.18
CA LEU A 26 -10.93 -3.73 -7.72
C LEU A 26 -10.02 -2.56 -7.30
N VAL A 27 -8.92 -2.34 -8.02
CA VAL A 27 -7.98 -1.24 -7.71
C VAL A 27 -8.58 0.11 -8.05
N ARG A 28 -9.34 0.21 -9.14
CA ARG A 28 -9.99 1.45 -9.57
C ARG A 28 -11.05 1.89 -8.59
N GLU A 29 -11.86 0.94 -8.10
CA GLU A 29 -12.88 1.20 -7.09
C GLU A 29 -12.23 1.51 -5.74
N ALA A 30 -11.28 0.69 -5.30
CA ALA A 30 -10.67 0.83 -3.99
C ALA A 30 -9.74 2.06 -3.87
N LEU A 31 -9.10 2.49 -4.95
CA LEU A 31 -8.22 3.66 -4.93
C LEU A 31 -8.81 4.85 -5.68
N ALA A 32 -10.14 4.88 -5.81
CA ALA A 32 -10.86 5.97 -6.44
C ALA A 32 -10.58 7.32 -5.74
N PRO A 33 -10.43 8.42 -6.49
CA PRO A 33 -10.41 9.73 -5.89
C PRO A 33 -11.77 10.06 -5.28
N ASN A 34 -11.77 10.96 -4.29
CA ASN A 34 -12.98 11.54 -3.75
C ASN A 34 -13.77 12.29 -4.84
N PRO A 35 -15.08 12.57 -4.63
CA PRO A 35 -15.90 13.32 -5.59
C PRO A 35 -15.36 14.71 -5.96
N ASP A 36 -14.52 15.30 -5.09
CA ASP A 36 -13.84 16.57 -5.32
C ASP A 36 -12.52 16.44 -6.11
N GLY A 37 -12.18 15.23 -6.55
CA GLY A 37 -10.95 14.90 -7.27
C GLY A 37 -9.72 14.72 -6.39
N THR A 38 -9.84 14.84 -5.07
CA THR A 38 -8.72 14.63 -4.15
C THR A 38 -8.43 13.15 -3.95
N ILE A 39 -7.16 12.77 -3.86
CA ILE A 39 -6.75 11.40 -3.54
C ILE A 39 -6.42 11.35 -2.04
N PRO A 40 -7.24 10.70 -1.20
CA PRO A 40 -6.97 10.62 0.22
C PRO A 40 -5.71 9.77 0.49
N PRO A 41 -4.94 10.06 1.55
CA PRO A 41 -3.84 9.20 1.95
C PRO A 41 -4.33 7.80 2.35
N LEU A 42 -3.68 6.75 1.85
CA LEU A 42 -3.96 5.38 2.24
C LEU A 42 -3.44 5.14 3.66
N LYS A 43 -4.36 5.17 4.63
CA LYS A 43 -4.02 5.10 6.05
C LYS A 43 -3.97 3.66 6.55
N ILE A 44 -2.77 3.23 6.89
CA ILE A 44 -2.52 1.95 7.55
C ILE A 44 -2.81 2.11 9.05
N SER A 45 -3.98 1.65 9.46
CA SER A 45 -4.48 1.76 10.85
C SER A 45 -4.40 0.44 11.62
N LYS A 46 -4.34 -0.68 10.90
CA LYS A 46 -4.28 -2.02 11.46
C LYS A 46 -3.01 -2.74 11.00
N ARG A 47 -2.71 -3.85 11.69
CA ARG A 47 -1.60 -4.74 11.36
C ARG A 47 -2.08 -6.19 11.40
N MET A 48 -1.65 -6.99 10.44
CA MET A 48 -1.88 -8.43 10.39
C MET A 48 -0.55 -9.12 10.67
N ARG A 49 -0.51 -10.04 11.62
CA ARG A 49 0.73 -10.79 11.90
C ARG A 49 1.03 -11.75 10.76
N LEU A 50 2.30 -11.93 10.43
CA LEU A 50 2.75 -12.83 9.37
C LEU A 50 2.87 -14.28 9.89
N GLU A 51 1.79 -14.78 10.51
CA GLU A 51 1.67 -16.16 10.96
C GLU A 51 1.23 -17.05 9.78
N GLU A 52 1.60 -18.35 9.81
CA GLU A 52 1.36 -19.30 8.72
C GLU A 52 -0.12 -19.34 8.29
N ALA A 53 -1.05 -19.33 9.25
CA ALA A 53 -2.48 -19.33 8.97
C ALA A 53 -2.93 -18.11 8.13
N HIS A 54 -2.48 -16.90 8.46
CA HIS A 54 -2.81 -15.70 7.69
C HIS A 54 -2.18 -15.71 6.31
N LEU A 55 -0.95 -16.24 6.18
CA LEU A 55 -0.27 -16.37 4.89
C LEU A 55 -1.00 -17.36 3.99
N MET A 56 -1.49 -18.48 4.53
CA MET A 56 -2.31 -19.44 3.78
C MET A 56 -3.62 -18.84 3.31
N GLU A 57 -4.30 -18.03 4.13
CA GLU A 57 -5.53 -17.33 3.76
C GLU A 57 -5.29 -16.37 2.58
N VAL A 58 -4.24 -15.54 2.67
CA VAL A 58 -3.85 -14.63 1.58
C VAL A 58 -3.48 -15.41 0.32
N ALA A 59 -2.71 -16.49 0.44
CA ALA A 59 -2.35 -17.33 -0.69
C ALA A 59 -3.58 -17.96 -1.36
N GLY A 60 -4.58 -18.37 -0.58
CA GLY A 60 -5.86 -18.86 -1.07
C GLY A 60 -6.63 -17.80 -1.87
N MET A 61 -6.74 -16.58 -1.34
CA MET A 61 -7.35 -15.46 -2.07
C MET A 61 -6.61 -15.12 -3.37
N MET A 62 -5.28 -15.22 -3.36
CA MET A 62 -4.45 -15.01 -4.54
C MET A 62 -4.65 -16.06 -5.65
N GLN A 63 -5.30 -17.19 -5.36
CA GLN A 63 -5.68 -18.16 -6.40
C GLN A 63 -6.96 -17.76 -7.15
N MET A 64 -7.73 -16.80 -6.64
CA MET A 64 -8.99 -16.34 -7.22
C MET A 64 -8.76 -15.00 -7.95
N PRO A 65 -8.57 -14.96 -9.27
CA PRO A 65 -8.06 -13.77 -9.98
C PRO A 65 -8.96 -12.54 -9.92
N ARG A 66 -10.26 -12.73 -9.61
CA ARG A 66 -11.27 -11.68 -9.50
C ARG A 66 -11.47 -11.15 -8.08
N GLU A 67 -10.81 -11.74 -7.09
CA GLU A 67 -11.00 -11.41 -5.68
C GLU A 67 -9.77 -10.74 -5.06
N HIS A 68 -8.71 -10.57 -5.84
CA HIS A 68 -7.49 -9.92 -5.37
C HIS A 68 -6.88 -9.05 -6.46
N SER A 69 -6.06 -8.09 -6.03
CA SER A 69 -5.19 -7.34 -6.91
C SER A 69 -3.86 -7.09 -6.22
N VAL A 70 -2.77 -7.29 -6.96
CA VAL A 70 -1.42 -7.09 -6.45
C VAL A 70 -0.83 -5.83 -7.08
N LEU A 71 -0.36 -4.94 -6.22
CA LEU A 71 0.24 -3.67 -6.58
C LEU A 71 1.65 -3.58 -5.99
N LEU A 72 2.59 -3.08 -6.79
CA LEU A 72 3.94 -2.74 -6.34
C LEU A 72 4.02 -1.26 -6.01
N ALA A 73 4.27 -0.95 -4.74
CA ALA A 73 4.50 0.41 -4.27
C ALA A 73 5.98 0.82 -4.45
N LEU A 74 6.23 1.88 -5.21
CA LEU A 74 7.56 2.49 -5.40
C LEU A 74 7.55 3.93 -4.88
N PRO A 75 8.64 4.43 -4.28
CA PRO A 75 8.73 5.84 -3.88
C PRO A 75 8.63 6.75 -5.09
N CYS A 76 7.91 7.85 -4.96
CA CYS A 76 7.82 8.90 -5.99
C CYS A 76 8.00 10.28 -5.36
N GLY A 77 8.45 11.25 -6.15
CA GLY A 77 8.69 12.62 -5.70
C GLY A 77 8.73 13.58 -6.88
N ARG A 78 8.74 14.89 -6.60
CA ARG A 78 8.74 15.95 -7.63
C ARG A 78 10.08 16.09 -8.35
N ASP A 79 11.16 15.76 -7.65
CA ASP A 79 12.53 15.82 -8.12
C ASP A 79 13.35 14.69 -7.46
N ARG A 80 14.63 14.60 -7.84
CA ARG A 80 15.54 13.57 -7.34
C ARG A 80 15.68 13.59 -5.81
N ASP A 81 15.77 14.76 -5.21
CA ASP A 81 15.99 14.90 -3.77
C ASP A 81 14.73 14.52 -2.98
N ASP A 82 13.55 14.87 -3.50
CA ASP A 82 12.27 14.43 -2.96
C ASP A 82 12.13 12.91 -3.08
N VAL A 83 12.43 12.30 -4.23
CA VAL A 83 12.42 10.83 -4.38
C VAL A 83 13.32 10.14 -3.34
N LEU A 84 14.53 10.66 -3.11
CA LEU A 84 15.43 10.13 -2.08
C LEU A 84 14.84 10.27 -0.67
N ARG A 85 14.21 11.42 -0.37
CA ARG A 85 13.52 11.66 0.90
C ARG A 85 12.35 10.70 1.11
N GLN A 86 11.50 10.51 0.10
CA GLN A 86 10.35 9.60 0.18
C GLN A 86 10.80 8.14 0.27
N SER A 87 11.86 7.76 -0.46
CA SER A 87 12.49 6.45 -0.35
C SER A 87 13.00 6.17 1.06
N GLY A 88 13.70 7.14 1.68
CA GLY A 88 14.13 7.04 3.07
C GLY A 88 12.95 6.88 4.04
N LYS A 89 11.87 7.65 3.85
CA LYS A 89 10.65 7.52 4.65
C LYS A 89 10.01 6.14 4.50
N LEU A 90 9.84 5.62 3.29
CA LEU A 90 9.31 4.27 3.08
C LEU A 90 10.20 3.22 3.75
N ARG A 91 11.52 3.32 3.58
CA ARG A 91 12.46 2.37 4.18
C ARG A 91 12.35 2.33 5.69
N TYR A 92 12.48 3.48 6.36
CA TYR A 92 12.56 3.50 7.83
C TYR A 92 11.20 3.49 8.52
N GLN A 93 10.22 4.25 8.02
CA GLN A 93 8.93 4.43 8.69
C GLN A 93 7.90 3.35 8.35
N PHE A 94 8.05 2.69 7.19
CA PHE A 94 7.13 1.63 6.74
C PHE A 94 7.82 0.27 6.77
N ILE A 95 8.83 0.05 5.92
CA ILE A 95 9.44 -1.27 5.72
C ILE A 95 10.09 -1.77 7.01
N THR A 96 11.01 -1.00 7.61
CA THR A 96 11.66 -1.38 8.87
C THR A 96 10.66 -1.49 10.02
N TYR A 97 9.65 -0.62 10.06
CA TYR A 97 8.60 -0.69 11.08
C TYR A 97 7.82 -2.01 11.01
N PHE A 98 7.27 -2.36 9.86
CA PHE A 98 6.48 -3.58 9.66
C PHE A 98 7.33 -4.85 9.82
N HIS A 99 8.55 -4.84 9.29
CA HIS A 99 9.51 -5.93 9.48
C HIS A 99 9.82 -6.15 10.98
N SER A 100 10.08 -5.09 11.75
CA SER A 100 10.35 -5.21 13.20
C SER A 100 9.18 -5.72 14.02
N LYS A 101 7.95 -5.61 13.49
CA LYS A 101 6.71 -6.05 14.15
C LYS A 101 6.22 -7.40 13.63
N ASP A 102 6.93 -7.99 12.69
CA ASP A 102 6.56 -9.23 12.00
C ASP A 102 5.10 -9.22 11.53
N ALA A 103 4.73 -8.12 10.88
CA ALA A 103 3.35 -7.84 10.52
C ALA A 103 3.24 -7.10 9.18
N ALA A 104 2.21 -7.41 8.42
CA ALA A 104 1.75 -6.61 7.30
C ALA A 104 0.89 -5.43 7.78
N GLY A 105 0.98 -4.31 7.06
CA GLY A 105 0.08 -3.17 7.24
C GLY A 105 -1.28 -3.42 6.61
N VAL A 106 -2.36 -3.10 7.32
CA VAL A 106 -3.74 -3.18 6.81
C VAL A 106 -4.34 -1.78 6.76
N ALA A 107 -4.73 -1.37 5.56
CA ALA A 107 -5.46 -0.14 5.29
C ALA A 107 -6.92 -0.49 4.97
N ASN A 108 -7.84 0.20 5.63
CA ASN A 108 -9.25 0.12 5.26
C ASN A 108 -9.54 1.21 4.25
N ILE A 109 -10.09 0.82 3.13
CA ILE A 109 -10.57 1.70 2.09
C ILE A 109 -12.07 1.86 2.32
N LEU A 110 -12.54 3.10 2.44
CA LEU A 110 -13.93 3.47 2.70
C LEU A 110 -14.58 3.98 1.42
#